data_AF-A0A4Q3WDW7-F1
#
_entry.id   AF-A0A4Q3WDW7-F1
#
_cell.length_a   1.000
_cell.length_b   1.000
_cell.length_c   1.000
_cell.angle_alpha   90.00
_cell.angle_beta   90.00
_cell.angle_gamma   90.00
#
_symmetry.space_group_name_H-M   'P 1'
#
loop_
_entity.id
_entity.type
_entity.pdbx_description
1 polymer ?
#
loop_
_entity_poly.entity_id
_entity_poly.type
_entity_poly.pdbx_seq_one_letter_code
_entity_poly.pdbx_strand_id
1 'polypeptide(L)' 'EQNHYLRVYMGNLRQKLEAEPASPKHLVTETAVGYRLVG' A
#
# COMPACT_ATOMS: atom_id res chain seq x y z
N GLU A 1 -7.10 -13.21 10.21
CA GLU A 1 -5.69 -13.27 9.74
C GLU A 1 -5.39 -12.48 8.45
N GLN A 2 -6.31 -12.37 7.49
CA GLN A 2 -6.06 -11.77 6.16
C GLN A 2 -5.58 -10.30 6.17
N ASN A 3 -6.02 -9.48 7.13
CA ASN A 3 -5.60 -8.06 7.22
C ASN A 3 -4.11 -7.86 7.52
N HIS A 4 -3.50 -8.75 8.30
CA HIS A 4 -2.07 -8.68 8.58
C HIS A 4 -1.27 -8.99 7.30
N TYR A 5 -1.73 -9.97 6.53
CA TYR A 5 -1.14 -10.35 5.26
C TYR A 5 -1.19 -9.22 4.23
N LEU A 6 -2.34 -8.55 4.11
CA LEU A 6 -2.52 -7.44 3.16
C LEU A 6 -1.57 -6.27 3.45
N ARG A 7 -1.36 -5.91 4.72
CA ARG A 7 -0.40 -4.86 5.11
C ARG A 7 1.04 -5.23 4.73
N VAL A 8 1.46 -6.46 5.00
CA VAL A 8 2.81 -6.93 4.67
C VAL A 8 3.03 -6.89 3.15
N TYR A 9 2.08 -7.40 2.38
CA TYR A 9 2.18 -7.38 0.92
C TYR A 9 2.16 -5.95 0.37
N MET A 10 1.32 -5.07 0.89
CA MET A 10 1.31 -3.66 0.48
C MET A 10 2.63 -2.95 0.80
N GLY A 11 3.27 -3.28 1.94
CA GLY A 11 4.63 -2.81 2.23
C GLY A 11 5.64 -3.23 1.17
N ASN A 12 5.63 -4.51 0.81
CA ASN A 12 6.51 -5.06 -0.23
C ASN A 12 6.25 -4.46 -1.62
N LEU A 13 5.00 -4.21 -1.97
CA LEU A 13 4.60 -3.58 -3.23
C LEU A 13 5.10 -2.13 -3.29
N ARG A 14 4.91 -1.34 -2.23
CA ARG A 14 5.39 0.04 -2.16
C ARG A 14 6.90 0.13 -2.29
N GLN A 15 7.66 -0.77 -1.67
CA GLN A 15 9.11 -0.84 -1.82
C GLN A 15 9.59 -1.08 -3.26
N LYS A 16 8.77 -1.73 -4.09
CA LYS A 16 9.12 -2.07 -5.48
C LYS A 16 8.63 -1.04 -6.49
N LEU A 17 7.52 -0.36 -6.21
CA LEU A 17 6.80 0.46 -7.19
C LEU A 17 6.78 1.95 -6.87
N GLU A 18 6.90 2.33 -5.59
CA GLU A 18 6.94 3.74 -5.20
C GLU A 18 8.36 4.25 -5.24
N ALA A 19 8.54 5.49 -5.69
CA ALA A 19 9.83 6.18 -5.57
C ALA A 19 10.21 6.37 -4.09
N GLU A 20 9.22 6.70 -3.25
CA GLU A 20 9.38 6.90 -1.80
C GLU A 20 8.33 6.06 -1.05
N PRO A 21 8.68 4.85 -0.56
CA PRO A 21 7.71 3.92 0.04
C PRO A 21 6.99 4.47 1.28
N ALA A 22 7.63 5.39 2.01
CA ALA A 22 7.06 6.06 3.18
C ALA A 22 6.02 7.15 2.82
N SER A 23 6.02 7.60 1.56
CA SER A 23 5.09 8.59 1.02
C SER A 23 4.49 8.09 -0.30
N PRO A 24 3.67 7.01 -0.26
CA PRO A 24 3.18 6.35 -1.46
C PRO A 24 2.26 7.27 -2.26
N LYS A 25 2.50 7.37 -3.57
CA LYS A 25 1.69 8.18 -4.50
C LYS A 25 0.73 7.34 -5.32
N HIS A 26 1.03 6.06 -5.55
CA HIS A 26 0.25 5.15 -6.38
C HIS A 26 -0.59 4.19 -5.54
N LEU A 27 -0.04 3.65 -4.45
CA LEU A 27 -0.69 2.68 -3.56
C LEU A 27 -1.14 3.35 -2.27
N VAL A 28 -2.25 4.07 -2.31
CA VAL A 28 -2.74 4.91 -1.21
C VAL A 28 -3.57 4.10 -0.22
N THR A 29 -3.39 4.36 1.08
CA THR A 29 -4.26 3.81 2.13
C THR A 29 -5.52 4.66 2.21
N GLU A 30 -6.68 4.05 2.04
CA GLU A 30 -7.99 4.68 2.23
C GLU A 30 -8.55 4.23 3.57
N THR A 31 -8.57 5.14 4.54
CA THR A 31 -8.98 4.83 5.92
C THR A 31 -10.40 4.25 5.95
N ALA A 32 -10.58 3.18 6.73
CA ALA A 32 -11.82 2.40 6.85
C ALA A 32 -12.28 1.64 5.60
N VAL A 33 -11.57 1.75 4.47
CA VAL A 33 -11.88 1.03 3.23
C VAL A 33 -10.79 0.01 2.89
N GLY A 34 -9.52 0.42 2.85
CA GLY A 34 -8.42 -0.45 2.47
C GLY A 34 -7.32 0.29 1.69
N TYR A 35 -7.00 -0.19 0.50
CA TYR A 35 -5.97 0.39 -0.37
C TYR A 35 -6.56 0.70 -1.74
N ARG A 36 -6.08 1.79 -2.33
CA ARG A 36 -6.48 2.26 -3.66
C ARG A 36 -5.25 2.41 -4.54
N LEU A 37 -5.35 1.92 -5.77
CA LEU A 37 -4.41 2.24 -6.83
C LEU A 37 -4.85 3.55 -7.50
N VAL A 38 -3.94 4.51 -7.59
CA VAL A 38 -4.10 5.78 -8.32
C VAL A 38 -2.97 5.90 -9.34
N GLY A 39 -3.27 6.48 -10.49
CA GLY A 39 -2.37 6.62 -11.64
C GLY A 39 -2.46 8.01 -12.25
#